data_AF-A0A3S0S6I1-F1
#
_entry.id   AF-A0A3S0S6I1-F1
#
_cell.length_a   1.000
_cell.length_b   1.000
_cell.length_c   1.000
_cell.angle_alpha   90.00
_cell.angle_beta   90.00
_cell.angle_gamma   90.00
#
_symmetry.space_group_name_H-M   'P 1'
#
loop_
_entity.id
_entity.type
_entity.pdbx_description
1 polymer ?
#
loop_
_entity_poly.entity_id
_entity_poly.type
_entity_poly.pdbx_seq_one_letter_code
_entity_poly.pdbx_strand_id
1 'polypeptide(L)'
;MTQPATPAELAADAKRDARHSAKLESNLKAAKEARPKDAKGGSLATHHIVAVTDPRAMRARKLLFRWGIGINDVDNGVRLPRWLSSPKPASLTGATVHAIVHTDLYHTTVHYRLKQVAVVHPTENKYARVELKGMKQELSTGVFPF
;
A
#
# COMPACT_ATOMS: atom_id res chain seq x y z
N MET A 1 1.28 13.52 11.93
CA MET A 1 0.18 12.79 11.24
C MET A 1 0.29 13.09 9.75
N THR A 2 0.04 12.11 8.87
CA THR A 2 -0.02 12.34 7.42
C THR A 2 -1.25 13.17 7.10
N GLN A 3 -1.09 14.32 6.45
CA GLN A 3 -2.20 15.21 6.07
C GLN A 3 -3.09 14.53 5.00
N PRO A 4 -4.38 14.88 4.91
CA PRO A 4 -5.24 14.47 3.79
C PRO A 4 -4.66 14.96 2.46
N ALA A 5 -4.82 14.16 1.40
CA ALA A 5 -4.45 14.60 0.05
C ALA A 5 -5.39 15.72 -0.42
N THR A 6 -4.82 16.73 -1.05
CA THR A 6 -5.59 17.81 -1.68
C THR A 6 -6.39 17.29 -2.88
N PRO A 7 -7.48 17.96 -3.30
CA PRO A 7 -8.22 17.58 -4.51
C PRO A 7 -7.34 17.52 -5.77
N ALA A 8 -6.35 18.40 -5.89
CA ALA A 8 -5.39 18.39 -6.99
C ALA A 8 -4.49 17.15 -6.97
N GLU A 9 -4.02 16.74 -5.79
CA GLU A 9 -3.24 15.51 -5.61
C GLU A 9 -4.08 14.28 -5.92
N LEU A 10 -5.34 14.22 -5.46
CA LEU A 10 -6.25 13.12 -5.77
C LEU A 10 -6.53 13.01 -7.28
N ALA A 11 -6.70 14.15 -7.97
CA ALA A 11 -6.89 14.18 -9.41
C ALA A 11 -5.63 13.74 -10.17
N ALA A 12 -4.44 14.15 -9.72
CA ALA A 12 -3.18 13.68 -10.28
C ALA A 12 -2.97 12.18 -10.05
N ASP A 13 -3.31 11.70 -8.85
CA ASP A 13 -3.22 10.29 -8.46
C ASP A 13 -4.22 9.38 -9.22
N ALA A 14 -5.30 9.94 -9.78
CA ALA A 14 -6.24 9.19 -10.61
C ALA A 14 -5.71 8.87 -12.01
N LYS A 15 -4.64 9.56 -12.47
CA LYS A 15 -4.05 9.36 -13.80
C LYS A 15 -3.19 8.09 -13.83
N ARG A 16 -3.66 7.08 -14.55
CA ARG A 16 -3.05 5.74 -14.57
C ARG A 16 -1.69 5.63 -15.28
N ASP A 17 -1.28 6.65 -16.03
CA ASP A 17 -0.01 6.72 -16.76
C ASP A 17 1.15 7.31 -15.93
N ALA A 18 0.86 7.78 -14.70
CA ALA A 18 1.88 8.32 -13.82
C ALA A 18 2.81 7.22 -13.25
N ARG A 19 4.05 7.59 -12.93
CA ARG A 19 5.05 6.71 -12.28
C ARG A 19 4.73 6.53 -10.79
N HIS A 20 3.57 5.96 -10.45
CA HIS A 20 3.06 5.85 -9.09
C HIS A 20 4.02 5.15 -8.13
N SER A 21 4.64 4.04 -8.51
CA SER A 21 5.58 3.33 -7.62
C SER A 21 6.80 4.19 -7.27
N ALA A 22 7.29 4.99 -8.22
CA ALA A 22 8.39 5.93 -7.97
C ALA A 22 7.94 7.09 -7.06
N LYS A 23 6.74 7.62 -7.27
CA LYS A 23 6.16 8.67 -6.42
C LYS A 23 5.93 8.19 -4.99
N LEU A 24 5.32 7.01 -4.83
CA LEU A 24 5.15 6.38 -3.52
C LEU A 24 6.51 6.13 -2.84
N GLU A 25 7.51 5.62 -3.56
CA GLU A 25 8.85 5.43 -2.98
C GLU A 25 9.47 6.76 -2.51
N SER A 26 9.28 7.84 -3.27
CA SER A 26 9.70 9.17 -2.85
C SER A 26 8.99 9.62 -1.57
N ASN A 27 7.68 9.38 -1.47
CA ASN A 27 6.88 9.73 -0.30
C ASN A 27 7.31 8.92 0.93
N LEU A 28 7.56 7.61 0.79
CA LEU A 28 8.08 6.76 1.87
C LEU A 28 9.45 7.25 2.37
N LYS A 29 10.34 7.67 1.47
CA LYS A 29 11.64 8.27 1.84
C LYS A 29 11.47 9.60 2.56
N ALA A 30 10.60 10.49 2.07
CA ALA A 30 10.33 11.78 2.69
C ALA A 30 9.75 11.62 4.11
N ALA A 31 8.89 10.62 4.32
CA ALA A 31 8.36 10.26 5.64
C ALA A 31 9.36 9.51 6.54
N LYS A 32 10.60 9.30 6.09
CA LYS A 32 11.65 8.56 6.81
C LYS A 32 11.21 7.14 7.21
N GLU A 33 10.36 6.51 6.39
CA GLU A 33 9.95 5.12 6.64
C GLU A 33 11.16 4.20 6.50
N ALA A 34 11.44 3.46 7.57
CA ALA A 34 12.64 2.64 7.70
C ALA A 34 12.77 1.69 6.50
N ARG A 35 13.96 1.70 5.89
CA ARG A 35 14.38 0.70 4.91
C ARG A 35 15.37 -0.22 5.61
N PRO A 36 15.21 -1.56 5.55
CA PRO A 36 16.17 -2.47 6.16
C PRO A 36 17.58 -2.20 5.61
N LYS A 37 18.55 -2.01 6.51
CA LYS A 37 19.93 -1.62 6.15
C LYS A 37 20.68 -2.74 5.42
N ASP A 38 20.30 -3.98 5.70
CA ASP A 38 20.79 -5.21 5.10
C ASP A 38 20.08 -5.58 3.78
N ALA A 39 19.11 -4.78 3.33
CA ALA A 39 18.46 -4.99 2.03
C ALA A 39 19.45 -4.73 0.89
N LYS A 40 19.72 -5.75 0.08
CA LYS A 40 20.56 -5.63 -1.12
C LYS A 40 19.92 -4.71 -2.17
N GLY A 41 20.75 -4.08 -2.99
CA GLY A 41 20.30 -3.22 -4.09
C GLY A 41 19.28 -3.94 -4.97
N GLY A 42 18.11 -3.33 -5.17
CA GLY A 42 17.03 -3.87 -6.01
C GLY A 42 16.25 -5.07 -5.44
N SER A 43 16.59 -5.60 -4.26
CA SER A 43 15.89 -6.76 -3.68
C SER A 43 14.50 -6.43 -3.14
N LEU A 44 14.25 -5.15 -2.84
CA LEU A 44 12.95 -4.65 -2.40
C LEU A 44 12.31 -3.78 -3.49
N ALA A 45 11.00 -3.93 -3.65
CA ALA A 45 10.15 -3.10 -4.49
C ALA A 45 9.01 -2.47 -3.68
N THR A 46 8.69 -1.22 -4.02
CA THR A 46 7.58 -0.49 -3.44
C THR A 46 6.27 -1.06 -3.98
N HIS A 47 5.37 -1.44 -3.07
CA HIS A 47 4.09 -2.05 -3.35
C HIS A 47 2.96 -1.17 -2.80
N HIS A 48 1.92 -0.95 -3.61
CA HIS A 48 0.70 -0.28 -3.18
C HIS A 48 -0.28 -1.30 -2.62
N ILE A 49 -0.72 -1.14 -1.37
CA ILE A 49 -1.70 -2.05 -0.74
C ILE A 49 -3.00 -2.04 -1.55
N VAL A 50 -3.56 -0.85 -1.77
CA VAL A 50 -4.56 -0.62 -2.79
C VAL A 50 -3.86 -0.34 -4.10
N ALA A 51 -3.81 -1.34 -4.99
CA ALA A 51 -3.16 -1.24 -6.28
C ALA A 51 -3.71 -0.12 -7.16
N VAL A 52 -2.84 0.49 -7.97
CA VAL A 52 -3.20 1.58 -8.89
C VAL A 52 -3.95 1.06 -10.12
N THR A 53 -3.36 0.11 -10.83
CA THR A 53 -3.79 -0.31 -12.17
C THR A 53 -4.66 -1.55 -12.17
N ASP A 54 -4.52 -2.42 -11.16
CA ASP A 54 -5.29 -3.67 -11.08
C ASP A 54 -6.80 -3.37 -11.05
N PRO A 55 -7.60 -3.97 -11.97
CA PRO A 55 -9.03 -3.72 -12.02
C PRO A 55 -9.76 -4.14 -10.74
N ARG A 56 -9.29 -5.19 -10.05
CA ARG A 56 -9.92 -5.73 -8.82
C ARG A 56 -9.83 -4.74 -7.65
N ALA A 57 -8.82 -3.87 -7.65
CA ALA A 57 -8.66 -2.81 -6.65
C ALA A 57 -9.58 -1.59 -6.85
N MET A 58 -10.43 -1.56 -7.89
CA MET A 58 -11.29 -0.39 -8.19
C MET A 58 -12.17 0.04 -7.01
N ARG A 59 -12.82 -0.91 -6.33
CA ARG A 59 -13.70 -0.59 -5.20
C ARG A 59 -12.93 -0.04 -4.00
N ALA A 60 -11.76 -0.61 -3.71
CA ALA A 60 -10.87 -0.11 -2.67
C ALA A 60 -10.34 1.31 -2.98
N ARG A 61 -9.98 1.61 -4.23
CA ARG A 61 -9.58 2.97 -4.65
C ARG A 61 -10.68 4.01 -4.40
N LYS A 62 -11.95 3.67 -4.67
CA LYS A 62 -13.09 4.56 -4.40
C LYS A 62 -13.21 4.89 -2.90
N LEU A 63 -12.94 3.92 -2.03
CA LEU A 63 -12.93 4.15 -0.59
C LEU A 63 -11.79 5.09 -0.18
N LEU A 64 -10.57 4.87 -0.68
CA LEU A 64 -9.45 5.80 -0.43
C LEU A 64 -9.77 7.23 -0.85
N PHE A 65 -10.31 7.40 -2.06
CA PHE A 65 -10.73 8.71 -2.56
C PHE A 65 -11.77 9.37 -1.65
N ARG A 66 -12.77 8.62 -1.19
CA ARG A 66 -13.81 9.12 -0.27
C ARG A 66 -13.23 9.64 1.05
N TRP A 67 -12.16 9.03 1.54
CA TRP A 67 -11.46 9.48 2.75
C TRP A 67 -10.36 10.52 2.50
N GLY A 68 -10.17 10.97 1.26
CA GLY A 68 -9.07 11.87 0.90
C GLY A 68 -7.68 11.27 1.15
N ILE A 69 -7.55 9.95 0.96
CA ILE A 69 -6.28 9.23 1.01
C ILE A 69 -5.78 9.09 -0.43
N GLY A 70 -4.60 9.63 -0.71
CA GLY A 70 -3.97 9.54 -2.03
C GLY A 70 -3.56 8.11 -2.37
N ILE A 71 -3.47 7.76 -3.65
CA ILE A 71 -2.94 6.44 -4.01
C ILE A 71 -1.47 6.32 -3.63
N ASN A 72 -0.74 7.43 -3.66
CA ASN A 72 0.68 7.50 -3.33
C ASN A 72 0.93 7.86 -1.84
N ASP A 73 -0.10 7.86 -1.00
CA ASP A 73 0.06 8.07 0.45
C ASP A 73 0.94 6.98 1.07
N VAL A 74 1.77 7.37 2.04
CA VAL A 74 2.71 6.45 2.70
C VAL A 74 2.02 5.30 3.41
N ASP A 75 0.81 5.54 3.92
CA ASP A 75 0.00 4.51 4.59
C ASP A 75 -0.44 3.42 3.59
N ASN A 76 -0.62 3.76 2.31
CA ASN A 76 -0.97 2.82 1.24
C ASN A 76 0.26 2.10 0.64
N GLY A 77 1.47 2.31 1.16
CA GLY A 77 2.70 1.79 0.56
C GLY A 77 3.54 0.94 1.50
N VAL A 78 4.11 -0.16 0.99
CA VAL A 78 5.04 -1.04 1.72
C VAL A 78 6.21 -1.44 0.83
N ARG A 79 7.38 -1.73 1.41
CA ARG A 79 8.52 -2.29 0.67
C ARG A 79 8.57 -3.80 0.87
N LEU A 80 8.41 -4.56 -0.21
CA LEU A 80 8.38 -6.02 -0.19
C LEU A 80 9.52 -6.62 -1.01
N PRO A 81 9.99 -7.85 -0.70
CA PRO A 81 10.86 -8.61 -1.57
C PRO A 81 10.30 -8.63 -2.99
N ARG A 82 11.11 -8.22 -3.96
CA ARG A 82 10.65 -7.98 -5.33
C ARG A 82 10.24 -9.29 -6.02
N TRP A 83 11.08 -10.30 -5.90
CA TRP A 83 10.95 -11.61 -6.52
C TRP A 83 11.06 -12.72 -5.47
N LEU A 84 10.61 -13.93 -5.80
CA LEU A 84 10.77 -15.11 -4.93
C LEU A 84 12.24 -15.40 -4.59
N SER A 85 13.14 -15.14 -5.55
CA SER A 85 14.59 -15.28 -5.40
C SER A 85 15.26 -14.07 -4.73
N SER A 86 14.52 -13.00 -4.42
CA SER A 86 15.12 -11.81 -3.81
C SER A 86 15.56 -12.13 -2.37
N PRO A 87 16.81 -11.79 -2.00
CA PRO A 87 17.27 -11.98 -0.64
C PRO A 87 16.44 -11.11 0.30
N LYS A 88 15.80 -11.75 1.27
CA LYS A 88 14.99 -11.08 2.28
C LYS A 88 15.90 -10.56 3.40
N PRO A 89 15.81 -9.27 3.78
CA PRO A 89 16.49 -8.77 4.97
C PRO A 89 15.91 -9.42 6.23
N ALA A 90 16.67 -9.39 7.33
CA ALA A 90 16.31 -10.04 8.59
C ALA A 90 14.95 -9.58 9.13
N SER A 91 14.59 -8.31 8.93
CA SER A 91 13.31 -7.75 9.36
C SER A 91 12.12 -8.11 8.46
N LEU A 92 12.34 -8.80 7.34
CA LEU A 92 11.32 -9.16 6.34
C LEU A 92 11.41 -10.63 5.93
N THR A 93 11.94 -11.52 6.76
CA THR A 93 12.08 -12.96 6.47
C THR A 93 10.74 -13.60 6.10
N GLY A 94 9.68 -13.24 6.81
CA GLY A 94 8.31 -13.67 6.52
C GLY A 94 7.64 -12.95 5.35
N ALA A 95 8.13 -11.78 4.94
CA ALA A 95 7.38 -10.88 4.07
C ALA A 95 6.83 -11.52 2.79
N THR A 96 5.61 -11.14 2.46
CA THR A 96 4.96 -11.45 1.18
C THR A 96 5.78 -10.89 0.03
N VAL A 97 5.87 -11.64 -1.06
CA VAL A 97 6.67 -11.26 -2.24
C VAL A 97 5.83 -10.45 -3.21
N HIS A 98 6.35 -9.30 -3.64
CA HIS A 98 5.67 -8.35 -4.53
C HIS A 98 5.15 -9.03 -5.79
N ALA A 99 5.98 -9.84 -6.46
CA ALA A 99 5.66 -10.42 -7.77
C ALA A 99 4.43 -11.35 -7.78
N ILE A 100 3.98 -11.85 -6.62
CA ILE A 100 2.94 -12.88 -6.54
C ILE A 100 1.70 -12.44 -5.75
N VAL A 101 1.71 -11.24 -5.15
CA VAL A 101 0.66 -10.84 -4.20
C VAL A 101 -0.66 -10.43 -4.87
N HIS A 102 -0.65 -10.13 -6.17
CA HIS A 102 -1.84 -9.67 -6.91
C HIS A 102 -2.81 -10.80 -7.28
N THR A 103 -3.40 -11.42 -6.27
CA THR A 103 -4.40 -12.49 -6.40
C THR A 103 -5.83 -11.96 -6.17
N ASP A 104 -6.83 -12.79 -6.45
CA ASP A 104 -8.23 -12.45 -6.16
C ASP A 104 -8.50 -12.38 -4.66
N LEU A 105 -7.90 -13.29 -3.88
CA LEU A 105 -8.02 -13.29 -2.42
C LEU A 105 -7.40 -12.02 -1.83
N TYR A 106 -6.24 -11.59 -2.33
CA TYR A 106 -5.61 -10.35 -1.91
C TYR A 106 -6.54 -9.15 -2.08
N HIS A 107 -7.01 -8.93 -3.31
CA HIS A 107 -7.83 -7.76 -3.63
C HIS A 107 -9.19 -7.79 -2.92
N THR A 108 -9.77 -8.98 -2.76
CA THR A 108 -11.01 -9.17 -2.00
C THR A 108 -10.80 -8.85 -0.53
N THR A 109 -9.70 -9.32 0.08
CA THR A 109 -9.38 -9.05 1.49
C THR A 109 -9.12 -7.57 1.73
N VAL A 110 -8.31 -6.91 0.90
CA VAL A 110 -8.05 -5.47 0.99
C VAL A 110 -9.37 -4.68 0.92
N HIS A 111 -10.21 -4.98 -0.07
CA HIS A 111 -11.50 -4.28 -0.21
C HIS A 111 -12.44 -4.57 0.96
N TYR A 112 -12.54 -5.82 1.41
CA TYR A 112 -13.41 -6.22 2.52
C TYR A 112 -13.03 -5.46 3.80
N ARG A 113 -11.74 -5.43 4.15
CA ARG A 113 -11.25 -4.75 5.36
C ARG A 113 -11.53 -3.25 5.33
N LEU A 114 -11.22 -2.60 4.21
CA LEU A 114 -11.57 -1.19 4.03
C LEU A 114 -13.09 -0.97 4.04
N LYS A 115 -13.89 -1.88 3.48
CA LYS A 115 -15.35 -1.79 3.53
C LYS A 115 -15.88 -1.85 4.97
N GLN A 116 -15.31 -2.69 5.85
CA GLN A 116 -15.70 -2.73 7.26
C GLN A 116 -15.45 -1.38 7.96
N VAL A 117 -14.28 -0.79 7.74
CA VAL A 117 -13.98 0.56 8.23
C VAL A 117 -14.99 1.57 7.69
N ALA A 118 -15.32 1.49 6.40
CA ALA A 118 -16.25 2.38 5.72
C ALA A 118 -17.69 2.32 6.21
N VAL A 119 -18.11 1.20 6.82
CA VAL A 119 -19.44 1.04 7.44
C VAL A 119 -19.49 1.79 8.77
N VAL A 120 -18.43 1.73 9.57
CA VAL A 120 -18.39 2.34 10.91
C VAL A 120 -17.93 3.80 10.87
N HIS A 121 -16.99 4.12 9.97
CA HIS A 121 -16.31 5.41 9.85
C HIS A 121 -16.34 5.90 8.40
N PRO A 122 -17.50 6.39 7.94
CA PRO A 122 -17.69 6.72 6.53
C PRO A 122 -16.84 7.90 6.04
N THR A 123 -16.46 8.82 6.94
CA THR A 123 -15.77 10.08 6.59
C THR A 123 -14.40 10.23 7.27
N GLU A 124 -14.15 9.56 8.39
CA GLU A 124 -12.93 9.74 9.17
C GLU A 124 -11.77 8.89 8.65
N ASN A 125 -10.85 9.54 7.94
CA ASN A 125 -9.71 8.87 7.32
C ASN A 125 -8.74 8.21 8.32
N LYS A 126 -8.72 8.64 9.59
CA LYS A 126 -7.80 8.14 10.61
C LYS A 126 -7.92 6.63 10.81
N TYR A 127 -9.14 6.09 10.75
CA TYR A 127 -9.39 4.65 10.91
C TYR A 127 -8.96 3.87 9.66
N ALA A 128 -9.20 4.41 8.46
CA ALA A 128 -8.72 3.80 7.22
C ALA A 128 -7.18 3.78 7.15
N ARG A 129 -6.51 4.83 7.65
CA ARG A 129 -5.05 4.87 7.75
C ARG A 129 -4.51 3.86 8.76
N VAL A 130 -5.18 3.66 9.90
CA VAL A 130 -4.84 2.59 10.86
C VAL A 130 -4.95 1.21 10.19
N GLU A 131 -6.03 0.98 9.45
CA GLU A 131 -6.26 -0.28 8.75
C GLU A 131 -5.17 -0.56 7.69
N LEU A 132 -4.82 0.43 6.88
CA LEU A 132 -3.73 0.33 5.91
C LEU A 132 -2.37 0.02 6.58
N LYS A 133 -2.09 0.63 7.74
CA LYS A 133 -0.87 0.31 8.52
C LYS A 133 -0.89 -1.12 9.07
N GLY A 134 -2.05 -1.63 9.47
CA GLY A 134 -2.23 -3.03 9.84
C GLY A 134 -1.90 -3.96 8.67
N MET A 135 -2.49 -3.72 7.51
CA MET A 135 -2.22 -4.49 6.29
C MET A 135 -0.74 -4.42 5.86
N LYS A 136 -0.10 -3.24 5.98
CA LYS A 136 1.34 -3.05 5.76
C LYS A 136 2.17 -3.98 6.65
N GLN A 137 1.84 -4.03 7.94
CA GLN A 137 2.56 -4.86 8.90
C GLN A 137 2.39 -6.35 8.56
N GLU A 138 1.16 -6.78 8.24
CA GLU A 138 0.87 -8.16 7.89
C GLU A 138 1.55 -8.62 6.60
N LEU A 139 1.65 -7.74 5.60
CA LEU A 139 2.42 -8.00 4.38
C LEU A 139 3.92 -8.11 4.68
N SER A 140 4.43 -7.30 5.61
CA SER A 140 5.83 -7.30 6.02
C SER A 140 6.20 -8.55 6.82
N THR A 141 5.25 -9.13 7.56
CA THR A 141 5.45 -10.36 8.34
C THR A 141 4.99 -11.63 7.61
N GLY A 142 4.31 -11.50 6.47
CA GLY A 142 3.86 -12.63 5.65
C GLY A 142 2.59 -13.31 6.13
N VAL A 143 1.79 -12.63 6.95
CA VAL A 143 0.53 -13.18 7.50
C VAL A 143 -0.71 -12.62 6.82
N PHE A 144 -0.55 -11.65 5.91
CA PHE A 144 -1.67 -11.14 5.11
C PHE A 144 -2.17 -12.25 4.16
N PRO A 145 -3.49 -12.50 4.05
CA PRO A 145 -4.03 -13.51 3.15
C PRO A 145 -4.03 -13.02 1.68
N PHE A 146 -3.40 -13.78 0.79
CA PHE A 146 -3.36 -13.54 -0.66
C PHE A 146 -3.36 -14.87 -1.41
#